data_AF-A0A818D0W5-F1
#
_entry.id   AF-A0A818D0W5-F1
#
_cell.length_a   1.000
_cell.length_b   1.000
_cell.length_c   1.000
_cell.angle_alpha   90.00
_cell.angle_beta   90.00
_cell.angle_gamma   90.00
#
_symmetry.space_group_name_H-M   'P 1'
#
loop_
_entity.id
_entity.type
_entity.pdbx_description
1 polymer ?
#
loop_
_entity_poly.entity_id
_entity_poly.type
_entity_poly.pdbx_seq_one_letter_code
_entity_poly.pdbx_strand_id
1 'polypeptide(L)'
;MMAHSTSHSFAWYSAGVVFRQEEQNRTWICKPRYNYAGRGIYVISVNSDLNTIFKFKLGNSNRLQLHPRLPGYLMQEYISRPLLIKGRKFDIRVHWLVAWTKPLLVFYNHNASVVRLSLNLYREFDFDRATHLTNLSVQENHYRYAFSQEATGMTMSQLNHYFNRCFRPFHPKMCQDWVMTVMQVSQYFR
;
A
#
# COMPACT_ATOMS: atom_id res chain seq x y z
N MET A 1 -21.34 -19.68 2.19
CA MET A 1 -20.25 -19.29 1.27
C MET A 1 -19.07 -18.92 2.14
N MET A 2 -18.03 -19.76 2.18
CA MET A 2 -16.96 -19.69 3.17
C MET A 2 -16.12 -18.42 2.97
N ALA A 3 -16.04 -17.59 4.01
CA ALA A 3 -15.07 -16.50 4.08
C ALA A 3 -13.71 -17.11 4.45
N HIS A 4 -12.82 -17.24 3.48
CA HIS A 4 -11.41 -17.49 3.79
C HIS A 4 -10.85 -16.23 4.45
N SER A 5 -10.65 -16.31 5.77
CA SER A 5 -9.88 -15.33 6.53
C SER A 5 -8.41 -15.44 6.09
N THR A 6 -7.96 -14.56 5.20
CA THR A 6 -6.52 -14.36 4.98
C THR A 6 -5.97 -13.60 6.17
N SER A 7 -5.36 -14.30 7.12
CA SER A 7 -4.59 -13.66 8.18
C SER A 7 -3.40 -12.94 7.54
N HIS A 8 -3.43 -11.62 7.47
CA HIS A 8 -2.27 -10.84 7.06
C HIS A 8 -1.19 -10.99 8.14
N SER A 9 -0.11 -11.69 7.81
CA SER A 9 1.01 -11.89 8.72
C SER A 9 1.89 -10.64 8.75
N PHE A 10 2.15 -10.13 9.95
CA PHE A 10 3.19 -9.13 10.20
C PHE A 10 4.31 -9.84 10.92
N ALA A 11 5.51 -9.80 10.36
CA ALA A 11 6.67 -10.38 10.98
C ALA A 11 7.84 -9.39 11.00
N TRP A 12 8.45 -9.29 12.18
CA TRP A 12 9.65 -8.52 12.40
C TRP A 12 10.84 -9.41 12.10
N TYR A 13 11.64 -9.00 11.12
CA TYR A 13 12.73 -9.80 10.62
C TYR A 13 14.06 -9.08 10.87
N SER A 14 14.96 -9.72 11.62
CA SER A 14 16.35 -9.33 11.78
C SER A 14 17.24 -10.22 10.90
N ALA A 15 18.48 -9.79 10.61
CA ALA A 15 19.39 -10.52 9.73
C ALA A 15 19.55 -11.99 10.20
N GLY A 16 19.13 -12.94 9.36
CA GLY A 16 19.07 -14.38 9.70
C GLY A 16 17.70 -15.05 9.47
N VAL A 17 16.85 -14.54 8.56
CA VAL A 17 15.49 -15.05 8.35
C VAL A 17 15.48 -16.31 7.50
N VAL A 18 14.92 -17.39 8.04
CA VAL A 18 14.50 -18.56 7.27
C VAL A 18 12.99 -18.42 7.00
N PHE A 19 12.62 -18.26 5.74
CA PHE A 19 11.20 -18.27 5.33
C PHE A 19 10.69 -19.69 5.33
N ARG A 20 9.46 -19.88 5.84
CA ARG A 20 8.75 -21.15 5.61
C ARG A 20 8.56 -21.36 4.12
N GLN A 21 8.48 -22.61 3.68
CA GLN A 21 8.39 -22.95 2.25
C GLN A 21 7.24 -22.23 1.53
N GLU A 22 6.11 -22.02 2.21
CA GLU A 22 4.95 -21.28 1.70
C GLU A 22 5.17 -19.76 1.57
N GLU A 23 6.18 -19.22 2.26
CA GLU A 23 6.58 -17.81 2.23
C GLU A 23 7.64 -17.54 1.16
N GLN A 24 8.27 -18.59 0.61
CA GLN A 24 9.32 -18.51 -0.42
C GLN A 24 8.80 -18.15 -1.81
N ASN A 25 7.51 -18.37 -2.09
CA ASN A 25 6.87 -17.95 -3.34
C ASN A 25 6.12 -16.62 -3.23
N ARG A 26 6.30 -15.88 -2.12
CA ARG A 26 5.58 -14.63 -1.88
C ARG A 26 6.42 -13.42 -2.25
N THR A 27 5.71 -12.35 -2.58
CA THR A 27 6.29 -11.02 -2.76
C THR A 27 6.13 -10.24 -1.46
N TRP A 28 7.17 -9.53 -1.05
CA TRP A 28 7.23 -8.74 0.18
C TRP A 28 7.53 -7.29 -0.14
N ILE A 29 7.00 -6.38 0.66
CA ILE A 29 7.39 -4.97 0.69
C ILE A 29 8.16 -4.70 1.97
N CYS A 30 9.36 -4.16 1.81
CA CYS A 30 10.25 -3.84 2.91
C CYS A 30 10.19 -2.34 3.17
N LYS A 31 9.88 -1.96 4.40
CA LYS A 31 9.70 -0.57 4.83
C LYS A 31 10.71 -0.23 5.93
N PRO A 32 11.52 0.82 5.80
CA PRO A 32 12.44 1.22 6.86
C PRO A 32 11.67 1.76 8.08
N ARG A 33 12.17 1.50 9.30
CA ARG A 33 11.51 1.90 10.56
C ARG A 33 11.30 3.41 10.75
N TYR A 34 12.14 4.26 10.17
CA TYR A 34 12.13 5.71 10.41
C TYR A 34 12.24 6.50 9.10
N ASN A 35 11.36 6.23 8.14
CA ASN A 35 11.34 6.99 6.89
C ASN A 35 9.92 7.30 6.44
N TYR A 36 9.79 8.29 5.57
CA TYR A 36 8.54 8.76 5.01
C TYR A 36 8.68 8.94 3.49
N ALA A 37 7.61 9.39 2.83
CA ALA A 37 7.65 9.73 1.40
C ALA A 37 8.11 8.56 0.48
N GLY A 38 7.87 7.31 0.91
CA GLY A 38 8.25 6.11 0.15
C GLY A 38 9.75 5.87 0.05
N ARG A 39 10.61 6.66 0.71
CA ARG A 39 12.07 6.52 0.65
C ARG A 39 12.52 5.21 1.29
N GLY A 40 13.46 4.53 0.63
CA GLY A 40 13.98 3.25 1.06
C GLY A 40 13.00 2.08 0.96
N ILE A 41 11.77 2.27 0.47
CA ILE A 41 10.82 1.17 0.26
C ILE A 41 11.19 0.40 -1.02
N TYR A 42 11.29 -0.91 -0.89
CA TYR A 42 11.50 -1.83 -2.00
C TYR A 42 10.54 -3.02 -1.93
N VAL A 43 10.19 -3.55 -3.09
CA VAL A 43 9.40 -4.78 -3.25
C VAL A 43 10.36 -5.89 -3.70
N ILE A 44 10.23 -7.08 -3.12
CA ILE A 44 11.09 -8.24 -3.36
C ILE A 44 10.25 -9.49 -3.54
N SER A 45 10.63 -10.35 -4.48
CA SER A 45 10.08 -11.71 -4.59
C SER A 45 11.10 -12.69 -4.02
N VAL A 46 10.68 -13.60 -3.15
CA VAL A 46 11.60 -14.54 -2.47
C VAL A 46 12.17 -15.61 -3.40
N ASN A 47 11.64 -15.75 -4.63
CA ASN A 47 12.22 -16.59 -5.67
C ASN A 47 13.63 -16.10 -6.10
N SER A 48 13.94 -14.82 -5.86
CA SER A 48 15.29 -14.29 -5.98
C SER A 48 15.99 -14.37 -4.64
N ASP A 49 17.18 -14.99 -4.64
CA ASP A 49 17.99 -15.26 -3.46
C ASP A 49 18.05 -14.05 -2.52
N LEU A 50 17.31 -14.12 -1.42
CA LEU A 50 17.09 -12.98 -0.53
C LEU A 50 18.41 -12.48 0.04
N ASN A 51 19.33 -13.40 0.35
CA ASN A 51 20.67 -13.06 0.80
C ASN A 51 21.40 -12.15 -0.21
N THR A 52 21.18 -12.39 -1.49
CA THR A 52 21.72 -11.58 -2.57
C THR A 52 21.07 -10.20 -2.58
N ILE A 53 19.74 -10.09 -2.50
CA ILE A 53 19.06 -8.78 -2.48
C ILE A 53 19.39 -7.97 -1.22
N PHE A 54 19.42 -8.62 -0.04
CA PHE A 54 19.79 -7.99 1.21
C PHE A 54 21.25 -7.48 1.15
N LYS A 55 22.21 -8.28 0.64
CA LYS A 55 23.60 -7.85 0.44
C LYS A 55 23.75 -6.72 -0.57
N PHE A 56 23.06 -6.78 -1.72
CA PHE A 56 23.16 -5.78 -2.78
C PHE A 56 22.50 -4.45 -2.44
N LYS A 57 21.33 -4.45 -1.75
CA LYS A 57 20.57 -3.22 -1.47
C LYS A 57 20.87 -2.58 -0.10
N LEU A 58 21.38 -3.35 0.88
CA LEU A 58 21.80 -2.81 2.20
C LEU A 58 23.31 -2.58 2.30
N GLY A 59 24.07 -2.90 1.25
CA GLY A 59 25.49 -2.62 1.12
C GLY A 59 26.39 -3.74 1.65
N ASN A 60 27.53 -3.94 0.95
CA ASN A 60 28.65 -4.82 1.31
C ASN A 60 29.41 -4.29 2.53
N SER A 61 28.74 -4.21 3.67
CA SER A 61 29.44 -3.98 4.92
C SER A 61 29.86 -5.35 5.47
N ASN A 62 31.17 -5.63 5.45
CA ASN A 62 31.86 -6.63 6.30
C ASN A 62 31.69 -6.31 7.81
N ARG A 63 30.62 -5.60 8.19
CA ARG A 63 30.17 -5.25 9.54
C ARG A 63 28.83 -5.91 9.84
N LEU A 64 28.67 -7.18 9.43
CA LEU A 64 27.74 -8.10 10.11
C LEU A 64 28.22 -8.46 11.54
N GLN A 65 29.21 -7.75 12.07
CA GLN A 65 29.35 -7.62 13.52
C GLN A 65 28.11 -6.88 14.02
N LEU A 66 27.24 -7.64 14.68
CA LEU A 66 26.12 -7.23 15.50
C LEU A 66 26.36 -5.88 16.20
N HIS A 67 25.98 -4.79 15.54
CA HIS A 67 25.63 -3.56 16.22
C HIS A 67 24.10 -3.58 16.34
N PRO A 68 23.51 -3.46 17.55
CA PRO A 68 22.05 -3.47 17.76
C PRO A 68 21.28 -2.32 17.06
N ARG A 69 21.96 -1.52 16.24
CA ARG A 69 21.49 -0.30 15.58
C ARG A 69 21.44 -0.42 14.05
N LEU A 70 21.46 -1.64 13.48
CA LEU A 70 21.16 -1.83 12.06
C LEU A 70 19.76 -1.29 11.73
N PRO A 71 19.55 -0.64 10.57
CA PRO A 71 18.27 -0.03 10.22
C PRO A 71 17.22 -1.15 10.07
N GLY A 72 16.37 -1.31 11.08
CA GLY A 72 15.33 -2.34 11.06
C GLY A 72 14.35 -2.06 9.93
N TYR A 73 14.16 -3.05 9.06
CA TYR A 73 13.09 -3.05 8.07
C TYR A 73 11.91 -3.86 8.60
N LEU A 74 10.71 -3.33 8.42
CA LEU A 74 9.48 -4.11 8.52
C LEU A 74 9.26 -4.78 7.17
N MET A 75 9.15 -6.12 7.15
CA MET A 75 8.68 -6.81 5.97
C MET A 75 7.20 -7.11 6.13
N GLN A 76 6.44 -6.76 5.10
CA GLN A 76 5.03 -7.00 5.02
C GLN A 76 4.75 -7.74 3.72
N GLU A 77 3.84 -8.71 3.76
CA GLU A 77 3.37 -9.36 2.54
C GLU A 77 2.84 -8.30 1.56
N TYR A 78 3.35 -8.34 0.34
CA TYR A 78 2.97 -7.40 -0.70
C TYR A 78 1.63 -7.82 -1.31
N ILE A 79 0.70 -6.88 -1.39
CA ILE A 79 -0.58 -7.09 -2.09
C ILE A 79 -0.29 -7.12 -3.60
N SER A 80 -0.06 -8.31 -4.14
CA SER A 80 0.32 -8.51 -5.54
C SER A 80 -0.83 -8.38 -6.53
N ARG A 81 -2.07 -8.59 -6.06
CA ARG A 81 -3.32 -8.41 -6.83
C ARG A 81 -4.15 -7.25 -6.26
N PRO A 82 -3.66 -6.00 -6.33
CA PRO A 82 -4.42 -4.86 -5.85
C PRO A 82 -5.62 -4.58 -6.77
N LEU A 83 -6.66 -3.96 -6.23
CA LEU A 83 -7.68 -3.33 -7.07
C LEU A 83 -7.03 -2.20 -7.87
N LEU A 84 -7.40 -2.08 -9.15
CA LEU A 84 -6.82 -1.11 -10.07
C LEU A 84 -7.87 -0.12 -10.55
N ILE A 85 -7.47 1.15 -10.70
CA ILE A 85 -8.26 2.17 -11.40
C ILE A 85 -7.62 2.40 -12.77
N LYS A 86 -8.34 2.04 -13.84
CA LYS A 86 -7.84 2.13 -15.22
C LYS A 86 -6.47 1.44 -15.39
N GLY A 87 -6.31 0.26 -14.76
CA GLY A 87 -5.06 -0.51 -14.81
C GLY A 87 -3.92 0.03 -13.96
N ARG A 88 -4.10 1.09 -13.17
CA ARG A 88 -3.07 1.70 -12.32
C ARG A 88 -3.33 1.40 -10.85
N LYS A 89 -2.25 1.23 -10.08
CA LYS A 89 -2.31 0.99 -8.65
C LYS A 89 -2.73 2.28 -7.95
N PHE A 90 -3.47 2.16 -6.85
CA PHE A 90 -3.84 3.31 -6.05
C PHE A 90 -3.85 2.99 -4.56
N ASP A 91 -3.81 4.04 -3.75
CA ASP A 91 -4.16 3.99 -2.33
C ASP A 91 -5.14 5.13 -2.00
N ILE A 92 -5.84 5.02 -0.87
CA ILE A 92 -6.75 6.06 -0.38
C ILE A 92 -6.16 6.68 0.88
N ARG A 93 -5.97 8.00 0.86
CA ARG A 93 -5.68 8.81 2.05
C ARG A 93 -7.00 9.30 2.63
N VAL A 94 -7.41 8.67 3.73
CA VAL A 94 -8.61 9.03 4.48
C VAL A 94 -8.26 10.06 5.56
N HIS A 95 -9.09 11.09 5.70
CA HIS A 95 -9.00 12.10 6.75
C HIS A 95 -10.15 11.93 7.74
N TRP A 96 -9.80 11.65 8.99
CA TRP A 96 -10.71 11.55 10.13
C TRP A 96 -10.38 12.63 11.16
N LEU A 97 -11.42 13.22 11.74
CA LEU A 97 -11.32 14.10 12.91
C LEU A 97 -11.87 13.36 14.12
N VAL A 98 -11.00 13.02 15.07
CA VAL A 98 -11.42 12.49 16.38
C VAL A 98 -11.69 13.67 17.29
N ALA A 99 -12.96 14.01 17.46
CA ALA A 99 -13.38 15.15 18.29
C ALA A 99 -13.46 14.77 19.78
N TRP A 100 -13.73 13.49 20.07
CA TRP A 100 -13.80 12.98 21.43
C TRP A 100 -13.51 11.48 21.45
N THR A 101 -12.89 10.99 22.51
CA THR A 101 -12.56 9.57 22.71
C THR A 101 -13.47 8.84 23.71
N LYS A 102 -14.24 9.56 24.55
CA LYS A 102 -15.15 8.99 25.55
C LYS A 102 -16.34 9.94 25.84
N PRO A 103 -17.48 9.80 25.14
CA PRO A 103 -17.75 8.81 24.10
C PRO A 103 -16.92 9.04 22.83
N LEU A 104 -16.71 7.99 22.04
CA LEU A 104 -15.97 8.10 20.79
C LEU A 104 -16.79 8.88 19.76
N LEU A 105 -16.28 10.04 19.35
CA LEU A 105 -16.84 10.89 18.30
C LEU A 105 -15.78 11.10 17.21
N VAL A 106 -16.04 10.54 16.03
CA VAL A 106 -15.14 10.61 14.87
C VAL A 106 -15.92 11.09 13.65
N PHE A 107 -15.42 12.14 12.99
CA PHE A 107 -15.97 12.65 11.75
C PHE A 107 -15.13 12.20 10.56
N TYR A 108 -15.77 11.60 9.56
CA TYR A 108 -15.14 11.29 8.29
C TYR A 108 -15.26 12.46 7.31
N ASN A 109 -14.12 13.05 6.94
CA ASN A 109 -14.06 14.12 5.95
C ASN A 109 -13.71 13.55 4.56
N HIS A 110 -14.74 13.17 3.81
CA HIS A 110 -14.58 12.69 2.44
C HIS A 110 -14.05 13.78 1.48
N ASN A 111 -14.34 15.06 1.73
CA ASN A 111 -13.88 16.17 0.88
C ASN A 111 -12.37 16.41 1.00
N ALA A 112 -11.80 16.22 2.21
CA ALA A 112 -10.35 16.27 2.40
C ALA A 112 -9.66 14.97 1.95
N SER A 113 -10.38 13.85 1.90
CA SER A 113 -9.83 12.55 1.54
C SER A 113 -9.55 12.45 0.04
N VAL A 114 -8.45 11.79 -0.31
CA VAL A 114 -7.98 11.70 -1.70
C VAL A 114 -7.51 10.30 -2.05
N VAL A 115 -7.67 9.94 -3.30
CA VAL A 115 -7.09 8.75 -3.92
C VAL A 115 -5.79 9.15 -4.59
N ARG A 116 -4.74 8.38 -4.36
CA ARG A 116 -3.42 8.58 -4.93
C ARG A 116 -3.10 7.44 -5.87
N LEU A 117 -2.85 7.75 -7.14
CA LEU A 117 -2.62 6.77 -8.20
C LEU A 117 -1.15 6.75 -8.63
N SER A 118 -0.68 5.59 -9.02
CA SER A 118 0.56 5.46 -9.79
C SER A 118 0.37 6.07 -11.19
N LEU A 119 1.46 6.58 -11.77
CA LEU A 119 1.49 6.97 -13.17
C LEU A 119 1.56 5.76 -14.09
N ASN A 120 2.32 4.73 -13.70
CA ASN A 120 2.48 3.52 -14.48
C ASN A 120 1.26 2.60 -14.38
N LEU A 121 1.02 1.86 -15.47
CA LEU A 121 0.15 0.69 -15.45
C LEU A 121 0.77 -0.38 -14.54
N TYR A 122 -0.08 -0.99 -13.72
CA TYR A 122 0.35 -1.98 -12.76
C TYR A 122 0.78 -3.26 -13.46
N ARG A 123 1.99 -3.72 -13.12
CA ARG A 123 2.52 -5.03 -13.50
C ARG A 123 3.19 -5.63 -12.28
N GLU A 124 2.87 -6.87 -11.95
CA GLU A 124 3.36 -7.52 -10.73
C GLU A 124 4.88 -7.67 -10.72
N PHE A 125 5.47 -8.01 -11.86
CA PHE A 125 6.91 -8.26 -12.03
C PHE A 125 7.69 -7.07 -12.59
N ASP A 126 7.15 -5.86 -12.42
CA ASP A 126 7.90 -4.64 -12.72
C ASP A 126 8.87 -4.33 -11.58
N PHE A 127 10.06 -3.83 -11.92
CA PHE A 127 11.05 -3.42 -10.94
C PHE A 127 11.00 -1.91 -10.68
N ASP A 128 10.25 -1.14 -11.49
CA ASP A 128 10.07 0.29 -11.29
C ASP A 128 9.21 0.57 -10.05
N ARG A 129 9.82 1.28 -9.09
CA ARG A 129 9.16 1.70 -7.85
C ARG A 129 7.93 2.58 -8.11
N ALA A 130 7.89 3.34 -9.20
CA ALA A 130 6.75 4.18 -9.56
C ALA A 130 5.50 3.35 -9.95
N THR A 131 5.67 2.09 -10.33
CA THR A 131 4.56 1.13 -10.58
C THR A 131 3.93 0.65 -9.28
N HIS A 132 4.73 0.47 -8.22
CA HIS A 132 4.30 -0.16 -6.97
C HIS A 132 3.99 0.82 -5.84
N LEU A 133 4.57 2.03 -5.86
CA LEU A 133 4.45 3.03 -4.80
C LEU A 133 3.68 4.25 -5.28
N THR A 134 2.53 4.51 -4.67
CA THR A 134 1.60 5.62 -4.98
C THR A 134 1.95 6.92 -4.25
N ASN A 135 3.05 6.96 -3.51
CA ASN A 135 3.53 8.16 -2.82
C ASN A 135 3.81 9.28 -3.82
N LEU A 136 3.28 10.48 -3.54
CA LEU A 136 3.48 11.65 -4.40
C LEU A 136 4.96 11.91 -4.70
N SER A 137 5.82 11.89 -3.69
CA SER A 137 7.28 12.02 -3.82
C SER A 137 7.95 10.97 -4.72
N VAL A 138 7.37 9.78 -4.85
CA VAL A 138 7.87 8.77 -5.79
C VAL A 138 7.37 9.09 -7.20
N GLN A 139 6.10 9.49 -7.33
CA GLN A 139 5.49 9.85 -8.60
C GLN A 139 6.07 11.15 -9.19
N GLU A 140 6.44 12.13 -8.37
CA GLU A 140 7.07 13.41 -8.76
C GLU A 140 8.39 13.21 -9.49
N ASN A 141 9.13 12.16 -9.12
CA ASN A 141 10.40 11.81 -9.76
C ASN A 141 10.21 11.02 -11.07
N HIS A 142 8.97 10.67 -11.43
CA HIS A 142 8.69 9.95 -12.66
C HIS A 142 8.73 10.90 -13.86
N TYR A 143 9.36 10.48 -14.96
CA TYR A 143 9.59 11.34 -16.14
C TYR A 143 8.32 11.94 -16.76
N ARG A 144 7.15 11.31 -16.56
CA ARG A 144 5.85 11.80 -17.07
C ARG A 144 5.11 12.73 -16.12
N TYR A 145 5.59 12.94 -14.89
CA TYR A 145 4.84 13.66 -13.87
C TYR A 145 4.45 15.07 -14.30
N ALA A 146 5.38 15.80 -14.92
CA ALA A 146 5.15 17.16 -15.41
C ALA A 146 3.95 17.29 -16.39
N PHE A 147 3.62 16.22 -17.11
CA PHE A 147 2.52 16.20 -18.09
C PHE A 147 1.29 15.44 -17.59
N SER A 148 1.33 14.86 -16.39
CA SER A 148 0.29 13.94 -15.91
C SER A 148 0.04 14.05 -14.40
N GLN A 149 0.35 15.20 -13.80
CA GLN A 149 0.18 15.44 -12.37
C GLN A 149 -1.26 15.20 -11.91
N GLU A 150 -2.24 15.73 -12.64
CA GLU A 150 -3.67 15.53 -12.35
C GLU A 150 -4.07 14.03 -12.38
N ALA A 151 -3.37 13.22 -13.18
CA ALA A 151 -3.65 11.80 -13.26
C ALA A 151 -3.18 11.01 -12.01
N THR A 152 -2.41 11.62 -11.12
CA THR A 152 -1.94 11.01 -9.86
C THR A 152 -2.92 11.14 -8.70
N GLY A 153 -4.00 11.92 -8.86
CA GLY A 153 -4.98 12.19 -7.82
C GLY A 153 -6.42 12.01 -8.28
N MET A 154 -7.30 11.56 -7.38
CA MET A 154 -8.75 11.68 -7.54
C MET A 154 -9.39 12.07 -6.20
N THR A 155 -10.49 12.81 -6.25
CA THR A 155 -11.34 13.03 -5.07
C THR A 155 -12.18 11.80 -4.75
N MET A 156 -12.70 11.71 -3.53
CA MET A 156 -13.63 10.62 -3.17
C MET A 156 -14.90 10.60 -4.03
N SER A 157 -15.41 11.77 -4.43
CA SER A 157 -16.57 11.85 -5.34
C SER A 157 -16.25 11.32 -6.75
N GLN A 158 -15.06 11.62 -7.28
CA GLN A 158 -14.59 11.06 -8.55
C GLN A 158 -14.43 9.53 -8.45
N LEU A 159 -13.92 9.04 -7.31
CA LEU A 159 -13.82 7.61 -7.04
C LEU A 159 -15.21 6.96 -6.99
N ASN A 160 -16.17 7.55 -6.27
CA ASN A 160 -17.55 7.06 -6.19
C ASN A 160 -18.20 6.98 -7.56
N HIS A 161 -18.06 8.03 -8.38
CA HIS A 161 -18.55 8.03 -9.76
C HIS A 161 -17.91 6.92 -10.60
N TYR A 162 -16.58 6.74 -10.51
CA TYR A 162 -15.88 5.67 -11.22
C TYR A 162 -16.39 4.28 -10.80
N PHE A 163 -16.58 4.06 -9.50
CA PHE A 163 -17.08 2.80 -8.94
C PHE A 163 -18.51 2.50 -9.38
N ASN A 164 -19.40 3.50 -9.34
CA ASN A 164 -20.76 3.37 -9.84
C ASN A 164 -20.82 3.01 -11.32
N ARG A 165 -19.92 3.56 -12.13
CA ARG A 165 -19.92 3.33 -13.57
C ARG A 165 -19.27 2.00 -13.96
N CYS A 166 -18.17 1.64 -13.30
CA CYS A 166 -17.32 0.53 -13.74
C CYS A 166 -17.45 -0.75 -12.93
N PHE A 167 -17.92 -0.68 -11.67
CA PHE A 167 -18.00 -1.84 -10.77
C PHE A 167 -19.43 -2.20 -10.40
N ARG A 168 -20.25 -1.21 -10.04
CA ARG A 168 -21.63 -1.45 -9.60
C ARG A 168 -22.49 -2.28 -10.58
N PRO A 169 -22.39 -2.15 -11.93
CA PRO A 169 -23.14 -3.02 -12.84
C PRO A 169 -22.86 -4.52 -12.66
N PHE A 170 -21.68 -4.87 -12.15
CA PHE A 170 -21.26 -6.24 -11.87
C PHE A 170 -21.44 -6.64 -10.40
N HIS A 171 -21.90 -5.71 -9.54
CA HIS A 171 -22.07 -5.90 -8.10
C HIS A 171 -23.43 -5.35 -7.62
N PRO A 172 -24.55 -6.09 -7.84
CA PRO A 172 -25.90 -5.59 -7.59
C PRO A 172 -26.19 -5.16 -6.14
N LYS A 173 -25.45 -5.71 -5.17
CA LYS A 173 -25.59 -5.39 -3.73
C LYS A 173 -24.84 -4.11 -3.33
N MET A 174 -24.03 -3.54 -4.22
CA MET A 174 -23.24 -2.36 -3.93
C MET A 174 -24.12 -1.10 -4.03
N CYS A 175 -24.21 -0.34 -2.93
CA CYS A 175 -24.96 0.90 -2.91
C CYS A 175 -24.28 1.98 -3.77
N GLN A 176 -25.06 2.95 -4.22
CA GLN A 176 -24.57 4.03 -5.09
C GLN A 176 -23.48 4.87 -4.42
N ASP A 177 -23.60 5.14 -3.12
CA ASP A 177 -22.64 5.96 -2.38
C ASP A 177 -21.70 5.12 -1.52
N TRP A 178 -21.40 3.89 -1.97
CA TRP A 178 -20.55 2.96 -1.23
C TRP A 178 -19.22 3.57 -0.85
N VAL A 179 -18.56 4.27 -1.78
CA VAL A 179 -17.25 4.92 -1.51
C VAL A 179 -17.36 6.01 -0.45
N MET A 180 -18.50 6.71 -0.40
CA MET A 180 -18.72 7.83 0.53
C MET A 180 -19.12 7.34 1.94
N THR A 181 -19.64 6.13 2.05
CA THR A 181 -20.24 5.59 3.27
C THR A 181 -19.40 4.49 3.91
N VAL A 182 -18.62 3.74 3.14
CA VAL A 182 -17.83 2.59 3.66
C VAL A 182 -16.80 2.99 4.71
N MET A 183 -16.31 4.22 4.68
CA MET A 183 -15.34 4.77 5.63
C MET A 183 -16.01 5.56 6.78
N GLN A 184 -17.34 5.66 6.78
CA GLN A 184 -18.06 6.20 7.92
C GLN A 184 -18.05 5.14 9.03
N VAL A 185 -17.64 5.55 10.23
CA VAL A 185 -17.75 4.69 11.40
C VAL A 185 -19.24 4.59 11.72
N SER A 186 -19.91 3.54 11.24
CA SER A 186 -21.27 3.21 11.70
C SER A 186 -21.19 2.94 13.20
N GLN A 187 -21.89 3.75 13.99
CA GLN A 187 -21.94 3.62 15.44
C GLN A 187 -22.54 2.25 15.83
N TYR A 188 -21.68 1.25 16.01
CA TYR A 188 -21.94 0.08 16.85
C TYR A 188 -21.05 0.18 18.09
N PHE A 189 -21.26 1.23 18.88
CA PHE A 189 -20.80 1.27 20.26
C PHE A 189 -22.05 1.32 21.14
N ARG A 190 -22.68 0.15 21.32
CA ARG A 190 -23.48 -0.14 22.51
C ARG A 190 -22.59 -0.96 23.44
#